data_AF-A0A929CD85-F1
#
_entry.id   AF-A0A929CD85-F1
#
_cell.length_a   1.000
_cell.length_b   1.000
_cell.length_c   1.000
_cell.angle_alpha   90.00
_cell.angle_beta   90.00
_cell.angle_gamma   90.00
#
_symmetry.space_group_name_H-M   'P 1'
#
loop_
_entity.id
_entity.type
_entity.pdbx_description
1 polymer ?
#
loop_
_entity_poly.entity_id
_entity_poly.type
_entity_poly.pdbx_seq_one_letter_code
_entity_poly.pdbx_strand_id
1 'polypeptide(L)'
;MNLIEKYKIYLVYAVSIAFIVLNCYLIIQDKYYALLTPILLIFLFLYIFSLDKLILLITFLTPIAINYKDPDMGIGITLPTEPLLLGVLVVFILKLFYDGGFNRKIVTHPVSIFIIINLIWLGITTITSEIPLVSVKFLIARLWFVVPFYFIGILLFKKVKNIKVFNWLYIIPLLIVIFYTLVNHAGYGFDK
;
A
#
# COMPACT_ATOMS: atom_id res chain seq x y z
N MET A 1 19.79 17.81 -30.58
CA MET A 1 19.59 16.51 -29.91
C MET A 1 20.94 15.82 -29.83
N ASN A 2 21.54 15.78 -28.65
CA ASN A 2 22.91 15.28 -28.47
C ASN A 2 22.98 13.78 -28.84
N LEU A 3 24.11 13.30 -29.39
CA LEU A 3 24.32 11.88 -29.75
C LEU A 3 24.01 10.92 -28.58
N ILE A 4 24.24 11.38 -27.35
CA ILE A 4 23.94 10.68 -26.10
C ILE A 4 22.42 10.49 -25.88
N GLU A 5 21.58 11.44 -26.29
CA GLU A 5 20.12 11.35 -26.17
C GLU A 5 19.55 10.30 -27.13
N LYS A 6 20.08 10.21 -28.35
CA LYS A 6 19.67 9.18 -29.31
C LYS A 6 20.00 7.77 -28.81
N TYR A 7 21.17 7.55 -28.24
CA TYR A 7 21.56 6.24 -27.70
C TYR A 7 20.65 5.78 -26.55
N LYS A 8 20.26 6.68 -25.65
CA LYS A 8 19.29 6.39 -24.59
C LYS A 8 17.93 5.97 -25.14
N ILE A 9 17.46 6.63 -26.19
CA ILE A 9 16.18 6.32 -26.84
C ILE A 9 16.21 4.93 -27.47
N TYR A 10 17.28 4.59 -28.22
CA TYR A 10 17.43 3.25 -28.79
C TYR A 10 17.52 2.15 -27.74
N LEU A 11 18.20 2.42 -26.62
CA LEU A 11 18.30 1.48 -25.50
C LEU A 11 16.93 1.23 -24.85
N VAL A 12 16.13 2.28 -24.64
CA VAL A 12 14.76 2.13 -24.14
C VAL A 12 13.91 1.27 -25.07
N TYR A 13 13.94 1.54 -26.38
CA TYR A 13 13.20 0.73 -27.36
C TYR A 13 13.68 -0.72 -27.41
N ALA A 14 14.99 -0.97 -27.34
CA ALA A 14 15.54 -2.32 -27.30
C ALA A 14 15.09 -3.09 -26.05
N VAL A 15 15.11 -2.44 -24.88
CA VAL A 15 14.61 -3.03 -23.61
C VAL A 15 13.11 -3.29 -23.69
N SER A 16 12.32 -2.37 -24.24
CA SER A 16 10.88 -2.56 -24.43
C SER A 16 10.55 -3.73 -25.38
N ILE A 17 11.28 -3.86 -26.49
CA ILE A 17 11.10 -4.98 -27.43
C ILE A 17 11.50 -6.31 -26.77
N ALA A 18 12.64 -6.35 -26.09
CA ALA A 18 13.07 -7.54 -25.35
C ALA A 18 12.06 -7.95 -24.27
N PHE A 19 11.47 -6.96 -23.58
CA PHE A 19 10.41 -7.18 -22.61
C PHE A 19 9.13 -7.76 -23.24
N ILE A 20 8.70 -7.25 -24.39
CA ILE A 20 7.53 -7.78 -25.11
C ILE A 20 7.77 -9.22 -25.55
N VAL A 21 8.95 -9.52 -26.12
CA VAL A 21 9.32 -10.88 -26.54
C VAL A 21 9.35 -11.85 -25.36
N LEU A 22 9.90 -11.42 -24.22
CA LEU A 22 9.91 -12.21 -22.98
C LEU A 22 8.48 -12.50 -22.46
N ASN A 23 7.58 -11.51 -22.53
CA ASN A 23 6.17 -11.71 -22.16
C ASN A 23 5.48 -12.70 -23.09
N CYS A 24 5.66 -12.57 -24.42
CA CYS A 24 5.10 -13.52 -25.38
C CYS A 24 5.60 -14.95 -25.12
N TYR A 25 6.89 -15.12 -24.83
CA TYR A 25 7.47 -16.42 -24.51
C TYR A 25 6.88 -17.03 -23.22
N LEU A 26 6.70 -16.23 -22.17
CA LEU A 26 6.16 -16.69 -20.89
C LEU A 26 4.66 -17.00 -20.94
N ILE A 27 3.91 -16.29 -21.78
CA ILE A 27 2.50 -16.57 -22.05
C ILE A 27 2.35 -17.95 -22.71
N ILE A 28 3.23 -18.32 -23.64
CA ILE A 28 3.21 -19.65 -24.28
C ILE A 28 3.44 -20.78 -23.24
N GLN A 29 4.12 -20.48 -22.13
CA GLN A 29 4.34 -21.43 -21.02
C GLN A 29 3.27 -21.38 -19.93
N ASP A 30 2.12 -20.73 -20.17
CA ASP A 30 1.05 -20.50 -19.19
C ASP A 30 1.52 -19.76 -17.91
N LYS A 31 2.66 -19.06 -17.98
CA LYS A 31 3.22 -18.29 -16.85
C LYS A 31 2.94 -16.81 -17.03
N TYR A 32 1.83 -16.35 -16.45
CA TYR A 32 1.37 -14.96 -16.55
C TYR A 32 2.12 -13.96 -15.64
N TYR A 33 3.08 -14.39 -14.82
CA TYR A 33 3.78 -13.54 -13.85
C TYR A 33 4.52 -12.35 -14.47
N ALA A 34 5.03 -12.49 -15.70
CA ALA A 34 5.73 -11.40 -16.37
C ALA A 34 4.82 -10.20 -16.68
N LEU A 35 3.51 -10.42 -16.83
CA LEU A 35 2.56 -9.34 -17.07
C LEU A 35 2.43 -8.39 -15.87
N LEU A 36 2.75 -8.86 -14.66
CA LEU A 36 2.72 -8.07 -13.43
C LEU A 36 3.99 -7.23 -13.24
N THR A 37 5.07 -7.51 -13.96
CA THR A 37 6.34 -6.79 -13.80
C THR A 37 6.30 -5.27 -14.07
N PRO A 38 5.56 -4.73 -15.06
CA PRO A 38 5.51 -3.28 -15.25
C PRO A 38 4.71 -2.60 -14.12
N ILE A 39 3.69 -3.28 -13.61
CA ILE A 39 2.92 -2.83 -12.44
C ILE A 39 3.82 -2.78 -11.20
N LEU A 40 4.59 -3.84 -10.97
CA LEU A 40 5.58 -3.92 -9.88
C LEU A 40 6.60 -2.78 -9.97
N LEU A 41 7.14 -2.51 -11.17
CA LEU A 41 8.09 -1.42 -11.42
C LEU A 41 7.49 -0.05 -11.12
N ILE A 42 6.23 0.20 -11.50
CA ILE A 42 5.54 1.46 -11.17
C ILE A 42 5.42 1.62 -9.65
N PHE A 43 5.01 0.59 -8.93
CA PHE A 43 4.92 0.67 -7.46
C PHE A 43 6.30 0.88 -6.82
N LEU A 44 7.33 0.15 -7.26
CA LEU A 44 8.71 0.33 -6.78
C LEU A 44 9.19 1.76 -7.00
N PHE A 45 8.91 2.33 -8.18
CA PHE A 45 9.20 3.72 -8.49
C PHE A 45 8.45 4.67 -7.54
N LEU A 46 7.16 4.45 -7.31
CA LEU A 46 6.37 5.28 -6.38
C LEU A 46 6.88 5.19 -4.94
N TYR A 47 7.33 4.02 -4.47
CA TYR A 47 7.91 3.86 -3.13
C TYR A 47 9.14 4.72 -2.91
N ILE A 48 10.02 4.81 -3.91
CA ILE A 48 11.29 5.54 -3.80
C ILE A 48 11.06 7.03 -4.04
N PHE A 49 10.29 7.40 -5.07
CA PHE A 49 10.21 8.77 -5.53
C PHE A 49 9.03 9.56 -4.98
N SER A 50 7.94 8.91 -4.55
CA SER A 50 6.73 9.63 -4.12
C SER A 50 5.82 8.84 -3.19
N LEU A 51 6.20 8.72 -1.93
CA LEU A 51 5.36 8.12 -0.87
C LEU A 51 4.01 8.82 -0.73
N ASP A 52 3.96 10.15 -0.90
CA ASP A 52 2.71 10.91 -0.80
C ASP A 52 1.65 10.42 -1.81
N LYS A 53 2.05 10.24 -3.08
CA LYS A 53 1.14 9.77 -4.13
C LYS A 53 0.74 8.32 -3.91
N LEU A 54 1.65 7.51 -3.39
CA LEU A 54 1.39 6.11 -3.09
C LEU A 54 0.34 5.98 -1.99
N ILE A 55 0.39 6.79 -0.92
CA ILE A 55 -0.66 6.80 0.11
C ILE A 55 -2.00 7.26 -0.45
N LEU A 56 -2.02 8.31 -1.29
CA LEU A 56 -3.25 8.73 -1.96
C LEU A 56 -3.85 7.62 -2.84
N LEU A 57 -3.00 6.88 -3.54
CA LEU A 57 -3.41 5.72 -4.34
C LEU A 57 -3.96 4.60 -3.45
N ILE A 58 -3.30 4.28 -2.33
CA ILE A 58 -3.81 3.29 -1.37
C ILE A 58 -5.19 3.72 -0.87
N THR A 59 -5.38 4.98 -0.49
CA THR A 59 -6.68 5.51 -0.05
C THR A 59 -7.77 5.38 -1.11
N PHE A 60 -7.42 5.53 -2.39
CA PHE A 60 -8.37 5.27 -3.48
C PHE A 60 -8.70 3.78 -3.63
N LEU A 61 -7.72 2.91 -3.41
CA LEU A 61 -7.90 1.46 -3.52
C LEU A 61 -8.63 0.86 -2.31
N THR A 62 -8.65 1.51 -1.14
CA THR A 62 -9.23 0.93 0.09
C THR A 62 -10.70 0.53 -0.03
N PRO A 63 -11.61 1.31 -0.65
CA PRO A 63 -13.01 0.89 -0.74
C PRO A 63 -13.24 -0.24 -1.75
N ILE A 64 -12.34 -0.36 -2.73
CA ILE A 64 -12.39 -1.38 -3.79
C ILE A 64 -11.67 -2.66 -3.35
N ALA A 65 -10.87 -2.59 -2.28
CA ALA A 65 -10.03 -3.69 -1.84
C ALA A 65 -10.86 -4.91 -1.43
N ILE A 66 -10.43 -6.07 -1.88
CA ILE A 66 -11.11 -7.34 -1.62
C ILE A 66 -10.43 -8.07 -0.46
N ASN A 67 -11.24 -8.58 0.46
CA ASN A 67 -10.76 -9.46 1.51
C ASN A 67 -10.59 -10.86 0.94
N TYR A 68 -9.35 -11.26 0.68
CA TYR A 68 -9.02 -12.61 0.28
C TYR A 68 -8.80 -13.46 1.53
N LYS A 69 -9.58 -14.53 1.70
CA LYS A 69 -9.37 -15.53 2.75
C LYS A 69 -8.88 -16.80 2.10
N ASP A 70 -7.64 -17.16 2.39
CA ASP A 70 -7.07 -18.42 1.93
C ASP A 70 -7.75 -19.60 2.66
N PRO A 71 -8.42 -20.52 1.94
CA PRO A 71 -9.10 -21.67 2.54
C PRO A 71 -8.15 -22.61 3.29
N ASP A 72 -6.90 -22.73 2.85
CA ASP A 72 -5.96 -23.74 3.35
C ASP A 72 -5.13 -23.24 4.55
N MET A 73 -4.74 -21.95 4.53
CA MET A 73 -3.94 -21.34 5.60
C MET A 73 -4.76 -20.53 6.61
N GLY A 74 -6.05 -20.29 6.36
CA GLY A 74 -6.90 -19.46 7.22
C GLY A 74 -6.42 -17.99 7.31
N ILE A 75 -5.58 -17.55 6.37
CA ILE A 75 -5.01 -16.21 6.34
C ILE A 75 -5.95 -15.31 5.52
N GLY A 76 -6.61 -14.38 6.22
CA GLY A 76 -7.27 -13.23 5.59
C GLY A 76 -6.26 -12.12 5.32
N ILE A 77 -6.19 -11.63 4.09
CA ILE A 77 -5.45 -10.42 3.70
C ILE A 77 -6.29 -9.58 2.73
N THR A 78 -6.29 -8.27 2.93
CA THR A 78 -6.99 -7.36 2.02
C THR A 78 -6.08 -6.96 0.85
N LEU A 79 -6.38 -7.48 -0.34
CA LEU A 79 -5.62 -7.18 -1.56
C LEU A 79 -6.27 -6.02 -2.33
N PRO A 80 -5.50 -5.09 -2.93
CA PRO A 80 -4.02 -5.00 -2.93
C PRO A 80 -3.45 -4.14 -1.79
N THR A 81 -4.30 -3.59 -0.91
CA THR A 81 -3.93 -2.50 -0.02
C THR A 81 -3.00 -2.90 1.12
N GLU A 82 -3.16 -4.07 1.72
CA GLU A 82 -2.29 -4.51 2.82
C GLU A 82 -0.84 -4.75 2.38
N PRO A 83 -0.56 -5.48 1.27
CA PRO A 83 0.79 -5.59 0.74
C PRO A 83 1.43 -4.23 0.44
N LEU A 84 0.64 -3.28 -0.06
CA LEU A 84 1.13 -1.94 -0.34
C LEU A 84 1.49 -1.18 0.96
N LEU A 85 0.63 -1.25 1.97
CA LEU A 85 0.89 -0.64 3.28
C LEU A 85 2.12 -1.24 3.98
N LEU A 86 2.32 -2.55 3.86
CA LEU A 86 3.52 -3.24 4.34
C LEU A 86 4.76 -2.68 3.65
N GLY A 87 4.74 -2.51 2.34
CA GLY A 87 5.83 -1.87 1.60
C GLY A 87 6.14 -0.46 2.10
N VAL A 88 5.11 0.33 2.41
CA VAL A 88 5.29 1.68 2.96
C VAL A 88 5.93 1.65 4.34
N LEU A 89 5.51 0.71 5.20
CA LEU A 89 6.11 0.50 6.52
C LEU A 89 7.61 0.20 6.38
N VAL A 90 7.99 -0.71 5.49
CA VAL A 90 9.40 -1.07 5.26
C VAL A 90 10.20 0.15 4.81
N VAL A 91 9.72 0.90 3.81
CA VAL A 91 10.39 2.12 3.35
C VAL A 91 10.50 3.17 4.45
N PHE A 92 9.46 3.32 5.27
CA PHE A 92 9.48 4.25 6.40
C PHE A 92 10.53 3.86 7.44
N ILE A 93 10.62 2.57 7.79
CA ILE A 93 11.64 2.06 8.71
C ILE A 93 13.04 2.30 8.16
N LEU A 94 13.28 1.97 6.88
CA LEU A 94 14.57 2.23 6.22
C LEU A 94 14.93 3.72 6.25
N LYS A 95 13.97 4.60 5.98
CA LYS A 95 14.16 6.04 6.05
C LYS A 95 14.48 6.52 7.46
N LEU A 96 13.83 5.95 8.48
CA LEU A 96 14.09 6.28 9.88
C LEU A 96 15.54 5.97 10.28
N PHE A 97 16.07 4.84 9.82
CA PHE A 97 17.48 4.47 10.04
C PHE A 97 18.44 5.37 9.25
N TYR A 98 18.10 5.71 7.99
CA TYR A 98 18.95 6.55 7.14
C TYR A 98 19.05 8.01 7.62
N ASP A 99 17.92 8.62 7.96
CA ASP A 99 17.86 10.03 8.39
C ASP A 99 18.24 10.22 9.88
N GLY A 100 18.53 9.12 10.61
CA GLY A 100 18.93 9.16 12.02
C GLY A 100 17.80 9.55 12.99
N GLY A 101 16.55 9.52 12.54
CA GLY A 101 15.37 9.80 13.36
C GLY A 101 14.24 10.51 12.63
N PHE A 102 13.11 10.65 13.32
CA PHE A 102 11.94 11.38 12.83
C PHE A 102 11.86 12.76 13.48
N ASN A 103 11.10 13.68 12.87
CA ASN A 103 10.95 15.04 13.40
C ASN A 103 10.42 15.01 14.84
N ARG A 104 11.25 15.49 15.78
CA ARG A 104 10.95 15.48 17.23
C ARG A 104 9.59 16.11 17.54
N LYS A 105 9.21 17.19 16.86
CA LYS A 105 7.92 17.87 17.08
C LYS A 105 6.71 16.96 16.84
N ILE A 106 6.82 15.99 15.93
CA ILE A 106 5.73 15.06 15.63
C ILE A 106 5.69 13.94 16.67
N VAL A 107 6.84 13.42 17.07
CA VAL A 107 6.94 12.33 18.06
C VAL A 107 6.54 12.79 19.47
N THR A 108 6.87 14.02 19.85
CA THR A 108 6.54 14.59 21.17
C THR A 108 5.11 15.11 21.29
N HIS A 109 4.31 15.04 20.22
CA HIS A 109 2.91 15.45 20.29
C HIS A 109 2.13 14.47 21.18
N PRO A 110 1.22 14.94 22.07
CA PRO A 110 0.53 14.08 23.03
C PRO A 110 -0.19 12.90 22.36
N VAL A 111 -0.84 13.13 21.21
CA VAL A 111 -1.51 12.06 20.44
C VAL A 111 -0.51 11.01 19.94
N SER A 112 0.67 11.44 19.46
CA SER A 112 1.72 10.51 19.00
C SER A 112 2.25 9.67 20.15
N ILE A 113 2.41 10.28 21.33
CA ILE A 113 2.86 9.59 22.54
C ILE A 113 1.85 8.49 22.94
N PHE A 114 0.55 8.79 22.97
CA PHE A 114 -0.46 7.78 23.28
C PHE A 114 -0.46 6.62 22.28
N ILE A 115 -0.30 6.91 20.99
CA ILE A 115 -0.20 5.89 19.94
C ILE A 115 1.04 5.02 20.15
N ILE A 116 2.20 5.63 20.42
CA ILE A 116 3.45 4.89 20.65
C ILE A 116 3.34 4.03 21.90
N ILE A 117 2.80 4.56 23.00
CA ILE A 117 2.54 3.79 24.23
C ILE A 117 1.61 2.62 23.93
N ASN A 118 0.53 2.83 23.17
CA ASN A 118 -0.38 1.75 22.78
C ASN A 118 0.35 0.66 21.97
N LEU A 119 1.19 1.03 21.00
CA LEU A 119 1.95 0.08 20.19
C LEU A 119 2.98 -0.70 21.02
N ILE A 120 3.68 -0.02 21.94
CA ILE A 120 4.62 -0.67 22.87
C ILE A 120 3.87 -1.65 23.78
N TRP A 121 2.75 -1.23 24.34
CA TRP A 121 1.91 -2.09 25.19
C TRP A 121 1.42 -3.32 24.43
N LEU A 122 0.98 -3.14 23.19
CA LEU A 122 0.55 -4.23 22.31
C LEU A 122 1.71 -5.21 22.06
N GLY A 123 2.92 -4.70 21.89
CA GLY A 123 4.15 -5.51 21.81
C GLY A 123 4.40 -6.32 23.08
N ILE A 124 4.26 -5.72 24.26
CA ILE A 124 4.41 -6.44 25.53
C ILE A 124 3.35 -7.55 25.65
N THR A 125 2.09 -7.25 25.39
CA THR A 125 1.01 -8.25 25.47
C THR A 125 1.12 -9.36 24.43
N THR A 126 1.80 -9.08 23.30
CA THR A 126 2.08 -10.09 22.27
C THR A 126 3.00 -11.18 22.80
N ILE A 127 4.01 -10.81 23.59
CA ILE A 127 4.97 -11.75 24.19
C ILE A 127 4.30 -12.65 25.24
N THR A 128 3.36 -12.10 26.01
CA THR A 128 2.65 -12.82 27.08
C THR A 128 1.40 -13.59 26.60
N SER A 129 1.14 -13.62 25.30
CA SER A 129 -0.10 -14.21 24.76
C SER A 129 -0.04 -15.74 24.64
N GLU A 130 -1.19 -16.40 24.75
CA GLU A 130 -1.31 -17.87 24.65
C GLU A 130 -0.90 -18.41 23.28
N ILE A 131 -1.16 -17.65 22.21
CA ILE A 131 -0.77 -17.99 20.84
C ILE A 131 0.07 -16.84 20.25
N PRO A 132 1.39 -16.79 20.55
CA PRO A 132 2.26 -15.68 20.16
C PRO A 132 2.28 -15.41 18.65
N LEU A 133 2.20 -16.45 17.83
CA LEU A 133 2.25 -16.32 16.38
C LEU A 133 1.12 -15.46 15.81
N VAL A 134 -0.11 -15.62 16.34
CA VAL A 134 -1.28 -14.85 15.90
C VAL A 134 -1.16 -13.41 16.38
N SER A 135 -0.70 -13.21 17.62
CA SER A 135 -0.47 -11.89 18.20
C SER A 135 0.60 -11.09 17.47
N VAL A 136 1.70 -11.74 17.04
CA VAL A 136 2.75 -11.10 16.22
C VAL A 136 2.19 -10.65 14.87
N LYS A 137 1.39 -11.50 14.20
CA LYS A 137 0.73 -11.11 12.95
C LYS A 137 -0.18 -9.90 13.15
N PHE A 138 -0.93 -9.87 14.25
CA PHE A 138 -1.79 -8.74 14.61
C PHE A 138 -0.99 -7.46 14.88
N LEU A 139 0.13 -7.55 15.60
CA LEU A 139 1.05 -6.43 15.83
C LEU A 139 1.61 -5.87 14.52
N ILE A 140 2.08 -6.74 13.63
CA ILE A 140 2.59 -6.33 12.31
C ILE A 140 1.48 -5.64 11.50
N ALA A 141 0.26 -6.19 11.52
CA ALA A 141 -0.87 -5.57 10.88
C ALA A 141 -1.16 -4.18 11.45
N ARG A 142 -1.15 -4.04 12.78
CA ARG A 142 -1.32 -2.75 13.44
C ARG A 142 -0.24 -1.74 13.01
N LEU A 143 1.01 -2.16 12.90
CA LEU A 143 2.12 -1.30 12.50
C LEU A 143 1.99 -0.79 11.06
N TRP A 144 1.68 -1.67 10.09
CA TRP A 144 1.55 -1.24 8.70
C TRP A 144 0.32 -0.37 8.44
N PHE A 145 -0.65 -0.30 9.36
CA PHE A 145 -1.76 0.65 9.27
C PHE A 145 -1.42 1.97 9.97
N VAL A 146 -0.97 1.91 11.23
CA VAL A 146 -0.70 3.12 12.02
C VAL A 146 0.42 3.94 11.41
N VAL A 147 1.50 3.30 10.95
CA VAL A 147 2.68 4.05 10.48
C VAL A 147 2.40 4.85 9.21
N PRO A 148 1.86 4.27 8.12
CA PRO A 148 1.55 5.02 6.92
C PRO A 148 0.47 6.09 7.15
N PHE A 149 -0.65 5.74 7.80
CA PHE A 149 -1.78 6.68 7.90
C PHE A 149 -1.57 7.77 8.94
N TYR A 150 -0.85 7.50 10.03
CA TYR A 150 -0.56 8.51 11.05
C TYR A 150 0.73 9.28 10.75
N PHE A 151 1.89 8.61 10.77
CA PHE A 151 3.18 9.31 10.69
C PHE A 151 3.43 9.92 9.30
N ILE A 152 3.15 9.17 8.23
CA ILE A 152 3.30 9.71 6.87
C ILE A 152 2.10 10.59 6.52
N GLY A 153 0.89 10.24 6.97
CA GLY A 153 -0.30 11.09 6.83
C GLY A 153 -0.09 12.51 7.38
N ILE A 154 0.52 12.67 8.56
CA ILE A 154 0.85 13.99 9.11
C ILE A 154 1.75 14.79 8.15
N LEU A 155 2.71 14.15 7.48
CA LEU A 155 3.57 14.83 6.49
C LEU A 155 2.78 15.22 5.24
N LEU A 156 1.92 14.32 4.77
CA LEU A 156 1.07 14.51 3.59
C LEU A 156 0.08 15.67 3.80
N PHE A 157 -0.52 15.76 4.98
CA PHE A 157 -1.54 16.76 5.33
C PHE A 157 -0.98 18.13 5.72
N LYS A 158 0.34 18.30 5.80
CA LYS A 158 0.96 19.65 5.87
C LYS A 158 0.50 20.54 4.73
N LYS A 159 0.20 19.96 3.56
CA LYS A 159 -0.43 20.66 2.43
C LYS A 159 -1.95 20.49 2.53
N VAL A 160 -2.67 21.56 2.85
CA VAL A 160 -4.14 21.56 3.00
C VAL A 160 -4.87 21.03 1.75
N LYS A 161 -4.29 21.26 0.55
CA LYS A 161 -4.80 20.69 -0.70
C LYS A 161 -4.91 19.16 -0.65
N ASN A 162 -3.93 18.49 -0.04
CA ASN A 162 -3.88 17.04 0.02
C ASN A 162 -4.98 16.47 0.93
N ILE A 163 -5.47 17.22 1.92
CA ILE A 163 -6.61 16.81 2.76
C ILE A 163 -7.86 16.67 1.89
N LYS A 164 -8.15 17.68 1.05
CA LYS A 164 -9.29 17.64 0.14
C LYS A 164 -9.17 16.50 -0.88
N VAL A 165 -7.97 16.32 -1.45
CA VAL A 165 -7.70 15.25 -2.41
C VAL A 165 -7.87 13.87 -1.76
N PHE A 166 -7.33 13.67 -0.56
CA PHE A 166 -7.48 12.42 0.20
C PHE A 166 -8.95 12.08 0.43
N ASN A 167 -9.75 13.05 0.87
CA ASN A 167 -11.18 12.84 1.12
C ASN A 167 -11.94 12.48 -0.17
N TRP A 168 -11.70 13.20 -1.27
CA TRP A 168 -12.34 12.89 -2.56
C TRP A 168 -11.91 11.53 -3.12
N LEU A 169 -10.63 11.19 -3.00
CA LEU A 169 -10.11 9.89 -3.43
C LEU A 169 -10.70 8.74 -2.62
N TYR A 170 -11.14 8.96 -1.38
CA TYR A 170 -11.86 7.96 -0.62
C TYR A 170 -13.36 7.91 -0.97
N ILE A 171 -14.01 9.07 -1.06
CA ILE A 171 -15.46 9.18 -1.27
C ILE A 171 -15.88 8.64 -2.64
N ILE A 172 -15.16 8.97 -3.73
CA ILE A 172 -15.53 8.55 -5.09
C ILE A 172 -15.61 7.02 -5.22
N PRO A 173 -14.55 6.24 -4.95
CA PRO A 173 -14.60 4.79 -5.05
C PRO A 173 -15.59 4.17 -4.05
N LEU A 174 -15.73 4.74 -2.85
CA LEU A 174 -16.72 4.29 -1.89
C LEU A 174 -18.15 4.42 -2.43
N LEU A 175 -18.49 5.56 -3.06
CA LEU A 175 -19.79 5.75 -3.70
C LEU A 175 -20.01 4.76 -4.83
N ILE A 176 -19.00 4.49 -5.66
CA ILE A 176 -19.08 3.48 -6.73
C ILE A 176 -19.42 2.11 -6.14
N VAL A 177 -18.74 1.72 -5.07
CA VAL A 177 -18.98 0.44 -4.38
C VAL A 177 -20.39 0.39 -3.79
N ILE A 178 -20.86 1.49 -3.17
CA ILE A 178 -22.23 1.58 -2.64
C ILE A 178 -23.28 1.41 -3.75
N PHE A 179 -23.12 2.10 -4.88
CA PHE A 179 -24.05 1.95 -6.01
C PHE A 179 -24.03 0.52 -6.56
N TYR A 180 -22.85 -0.07 -6.70
CA TYR A 180 -22.70 -1.44 -7.14
C TYR A 180 -23.40 -2.44 -6.20
N THR A 181 -23.19 -2.31 -4.89
CA THR A 181 -23.81 -3.22 -3.92
C THR A 181 -25.33 -3.06 -3.86
N LEU A 182 -25.83 -1.82 -3.96
CA LEU A 182 -27.28 -1.53 -4.01
C LEU A 182 -27.94 -2.15 -5.24
N VAL A 183 -27.36 -1.97 -6.43
CA VAL A 183 -27.90 -2.55 -7.66
C VAL A 183 -27.91 -4.08 -7.58
N ASN A 184 -26.85 -4.68 -7.04
CA ASN A 184 -26.77 -6.12 -6.85
C ASN A 184 -27.84 -6.63 -5.87
N HIS A 185 -27.99 -6.01 -4.69
CA HIS A 185 -29.00 -6.42 -3.71
C HIS A 185 -30.43 -6.19 -4.20
N ALA A 186 -30.68 -5.10 -4.94
CA ALA A 186 -31.99 -4.84 -5.55
C ALA A 186 -32.39 -5.97 -6.53
N GLY A 187 -31.41 -6.56 -7.24
CA GLY A 187 -31.63 -7.74 -8.08
C GLY A 187 -32.05 -9.00 -7.31
N TYR A 188 -31.71 -9.09 -6.02
CA TYR A 188 -32.13 -10.16 -5.11
C TYR A 188 -33.31 -9.75 -4.19
N GLY A 189 -33.98 -8.63 -4.47
CA GLY A 189 -35.11 -8.16 -3.67
C GLY A 189 -34.75 -7.66 -2.27
N PHE A 190 -33.47 -7.35 -2.01
CA PHE A 190 -32.92 -7.03 -0.70
C PHE A 190 -33.06 -8.13 0.36
N ASP A 191 -33.40 -9.37 -0.06
CA ASP A 191 -33.58 -10.50 0.85
C ASP A 191 -32.25 -11.19 1.22
N LYS A 192 -31.15 -10.92 0.49
CA LYS A 192 -29.78 -11.37 0.79
C LYS A 192 -28.72 -10.38 0.37
#